data_AF-A0A3A4WNW9-F1
#
_entry.id   AF-A0A3A4WNW9-F1
#
_cell.length_a   1.000
_cell.length_b   1.000
_cell.length_c   1.000
_cell.angle_alpha   90.00
_cell.angle_beta   90.00
_cell.angle_gamma   90.00
#
_symmetry.space_group_name_H-M   'P 1'
#
loop_
_entity.id
_entity.type
_entity.pdbx_description
1 polymer ?
#
loop_
_entity_poly.entity_id
_entity_poly.type
_entity_poly.pdbx_seq_one_letter_code
_entity_poly.pdbx_strand_id
1 'polypeptide(L)'
;MAMPKDQIQGEIVESWRTYLDALEKSLVLLEEDIRQAGEMAGTCTDEWCEATEHYIDDISNALFTISEPRWASQEDSKKIKNLRKKVRELYADYRDVYKQVH
;
A
#
# COMPACT_ATOMS: atom_id res chain seq x y z
N MET A 1 -17.35 33.64 -9.38
CA MET A 1 -16.93 33.23 -8.02
C MET A 1 -17.18 31.75 -7.90
N ALA A 2 -16.18 30.94 -7.56
CA ALA A 2 -16.40 29.51 -7.32
C ALA A 2 -17.28 29.35 -6.08
N MET A 3 -18.25 28.44 -6.12
CA MET A 3 -19.13 28.21 -4.98
C MET A 3 -18.32 27.56 -3.85
N PRO A 4 -18.60 27.82 -2.56
CA PRO A 4 -17.89 27.18 -1.45
C PRO A 4 -17.88 25.65 -1.53
N LYS A 5 -18.95 25.06 -2.09
CA LYS A 5 -19.05 23.62 -2.35
C LYS A 5 -17.95 23.12 -3.30
N ASP A 6 -17.58 23.89 -4.32
CA ASP A 6 -16.58 23.49 -5.31
C ASP A 6 -15.17 23.53 -4.71
N GLN A 7 -14.88 24.53 -3.87
CA GLN A 7 -13.61 24.64 -3.16
C GLN A 7 -13.45 23.52 -2.12
N ILE A 8 -14.46 23.31 -1.27
CA ILE A 8 -14.44 22.25 -0.25
C ILE A 8 -14.35 20.87 -0.90
N GLN A 9 -15.08 20.65 -2.00
CA GLN A 9 -15.02 19.37 -2.71
C GLN A 9 -13.66 19.15 -3.38
N GLY A 10 -13.02 20.20 -3.90
CA GLY A 10 -11.66 20.13 -4.45
C GLY A 10 -10.63 19.64 -3.43
N GLU A 11 -10.59 20.25 -2.25
CA GLU A 11 -9.68 19.90 -1.15
C GLU A 11 -9.84 18.43 -0.70
N ILE A 12 -11.09 17.96 -0.60
CA ILE A 12 -11.40 16.57 -0.22
C ILE A 12 -10.91 15.59 -1.29
N VAL A 13 -11.13 15.90 -2.57
CA VAL A 13 -10.68 15.08 -3.70
C VAL A 13 -9.15 15.02 -3.76
N GLU A 14 -8.49 16.15 -3.56
CA GLU A 14 -7.03 16.23 -3.55
C GLU A 14 -6.44 15.41 -2.40
N SER A 15 -6.93 15.62 -1.18
CA SER A 15 -6.49 14.87 0.01
C SER A 15 -6.64 13.36 -0.15
N TRP A 16 -7.73 12.92 -0.77
CA TRP A 16 -7.96 11.51 -1.10
C TRP A 16 -6.94 10.95 -2.07
N ARG A 17 -6.63 11.69 -3.14
CA ARG A 17 -5.58 11.28 -4.09
C ARG A 17 -4.22 11.22 -3.43
N THR A 18 -3.90 12.20 -2.59
CA THR A 18 -2.67 12.19 -1.79
C THR A 18 -2.59 10.95 -0.89
N TYR A 19 -3.70 10.54 -0.27
CA TYR A 19 -3.75 9.31 0.52
C TYR A 19 -3.50 8.05 -0.34
N LEU A 20 -4.14 7.95 -1.50
CA LEU A 20 -3.90 6.83 -2.43
C LEU A 20 -2.46 6.80 -2.96
N ASP A 21 -1.85 7.96 -3.22
CA ASP A 21 -0.45 8.09 -3.61
C ASP A 21 0.50 7.68 -2.48
N ALA A 22 0.16 8.02 -1.23
CA ALA A 22 0.95 7.61 -0.07
C ALA A 22 0.93 6.09 0.09
N LEU A 23 -0.24 5.46 -0.02
CA LEU A 23 -0.36 3.99 0.03
C LEU A 23 0.46 3.31 -1.08
N GLU A 24 0.42 3.85 -2.29
CA GLU A 24 1.23 3.36 -3.41
C GLU A 24 2.73 3.43 -3.10
N LYS A 25 3.19 4.59 -2.63
CA LYS A 25 4.61 4.78 -2.25
C LYS A 25 5.02 3.84 -1.12
N SER A 26 4.20 3.67 -0.10
CA SER A 26 4.46 2.74 1.00
C SER A 26 4.62 1.30 0.50
N LEU A 27 3.78 0.85 -0.45
CA LEU A 27 3.92 -0.47 -1.05
C LEU A 27 5.19 -0.61 -1.91
N VAL A 28 5.60 0.44 -2.62
CA VAL A 28 6.85 0.44 -3.40
C VAL A 28 8.06 0.33 -2.48
N LEU A 29 8.08 1.08 -1.38
CA LEU A 29 9.17 1.01 -0.40
C LEU A 29 9.27 -0.39 0.21
N LEU A 30 8.13 -0.97 0.60
CA LEU A 30 8.09 -2.29 1.19
C LEU A 30 8.51 -3.40 0.22
N GLU A 31 8.14 -3.28 -1.06
CA GLU A 31 8.61 -4.15 -2.14
C GLU A 31 10.12 -4.09 -2.31
N GLU A 32 10.69 -2.88 -2.28
CA GLU A 32 12.14 -2.69 -2.36
C GLU A 32 12.86 -3.31 -1.17
N ASP A 33 12.36 -3.10 0.05
CA ASP A 33 12.95 -3.67 1.28
C ASP A 33 12.89 -5.21 1.27
N ILE A 34 11.76 -5.81 0.87
CA ILE A 34 11.62 -7.27 0.74
C ILE A 34 12.59 -7.83 -0.30
N ARG A 35 12.71 -7.16 -1.45
CA ARG A 35 13.66 -7.58 -2.49
C ARG A 35 15.10 -7.52 -2.00
N GLN A 36 15.49 -6.42 -1.33
CA GLN A 36 16.84 -6.27 -0.76
C GLN A 36 17.11 -7.36 0.29
N ALA A 37 16.15 -7.68 1.14
CA ALA A 37 16.27 -8.73 2.15
C ALA A 37 16.46 -10.13 1.53
N GLY A 38 15.84 -10.41 0.38
CA GLY A 38 16.03 -11.65 -0.38
C GLY A 38 17.39 -11.75 -1.10
N GLU A 39 17.97 -10.62 -1.51
CA GLU A 39 19.29 -10.59 -2.16
C GLU A 39 20.45 -10.64 -1.15
N MET A 40 20.24 -10.12 0.06
CA MET A 40 21.25 -10.02 1.11
C MET A 40 21.08 -11.12 2.17
N ALA A 41 21.82 -12.22 2.02
CA ALA A 41 21.87 -13.29 3.01
C ALA A 41 22.15 -12.74 4.43
N GLY A 42 21.18 -12.91 5.33
CA GLY A 42 21.25 -12.48 6.73
C GLY A 42 20.46 -11.23 7.11
N THR A 43 19.72 -10.60 6.20
CA THR A 43 18.90 -9.40 6.50
C THR A 43 17.54 -9.73 7.14
N CYS A 44 16.89 -10.81 6.72
CA CYS A 44 15.65 -11.27 7.36
C CYS A 44 16.02 -12.04 8.64
N THR A 45 16.19 -11.32 9.74
CA THR A 45 16.12 -11.88 11.09
C THR A 45 14.67 -12.18 11.43
N ASP A 46 14.39 -13.11 12.35
CA ASP A 46 13.00 -13.42 12.77
C ASP A 46 12.21 -12.16 13.13
N GLU A 47 12.84 -11.22 13.84
CA GLU A 47 12.27 -9.93 14.21
C GLU A 47 11.95 -9.05 12.99
N TRP A 48 12.85 -9.00 11.99
CA TRP A 48 12.60 -8.25 10.76
C TRP A 48 11.46 -8.88 9.96
N CYS A 49 11.43 -10.22 9.87
CA CYS A 49 10.40 -10.92 9.13
C CYS A 49 9.02 -10.73 9.79
N GLU A 50 8.91 -10.80 11.14
CA GLU A 50 7.67 -10.54 11.90
C GLU A 50 7.21 -9.07 11.76
N ALA A 51 8.12 -8.11 11.93
CA ALA A 51 7.80 -6.69 11.78
C ALA A 51 7.32 -6.35 10.36
N THR A 52 7.95 -6.95 9.35
CA THR A 52 7.57 -6.77 7.94
C THR A 52 6.18 -7.36 7.67
N GLU A 53 5.88 -8.56 8.15
CA GLU A 53 4.55 -9.17 8.01
C GLU A 53 3.46 -8.28 8.63
N HIS A 54 3.66 -7.80 9.85
CA HIS A 54 2.73 -6.88 10.50
C HIS A 54 2.50 -5.59 9.71
N TYR A 55 3.55 -5.04 9.09
CA TYR A 55 3.40 -3.83 8.30
C TYR A 55 2.67 -4.09 6.96
N ILE A 56 2.88 -5.26 6.33
CA ILE A 56 2.07 -5.68 5.17
C ILE A 56 0.60 -5.80 5.59
N ASP A 57 0.32 -6.40 6.75
CA ASP A 57 -1.03 -6.54 7.30
C ASP A 57 -1.71 -5.19 7.55
N ASP A 58 -1.00 -4.21 8.12
CA ASP A 58 -1.53 -2.87 8.36
C ASP A 58 -1.92 -2.16 7.06
N ILE A 59 -1.05 -2.21 6.04
CA ILE A 59 -1.33 -1.62 4.73
C ILE A 59 -2.47 -2.36 4.02
N SER A 60 -2.50 -3.69 4.14
CA SER A 60 -3.58 -4.54 3.63
C SER A 60 -4.91 -4.13 4.26
N ASN A 61 -4.98 -4.04 5.58
CA ASN A 61 -6.16 -3.60 6.31
C ASN A 61 -6.57 -2.19 5.88
N ALA A 62 -5.64 -1.25 5.80
CA ALA A 62 -5.91 0.12 5.34
C ALA A 62 -6.52 0.15 3.93
N LEU A 63 -6.08 -0.73 3.00
CA LEU A 63 -6.55 -0.81 1.61
C LEU A 63 -7.89 -1.57 1.44
N PHE A 64 -8.09 -2.65 2.19
CA PHE A 64 -9.29 -3.48 2.09
C PHE A 64 -10.47 -2.87 2.86
N THR A 65 -10.22 -2.04 3.86
CA THR A 65 -11.27 -1.29 4.59
C THR A 65 -11.69 0.01 3.89
N ILE A 66 -10.96 0.43 2.83
CA ILE A 66 -11.33 1.62 2.06
C ILE A 66 -12.76 1.52 1.55
N SER A 67 -13.61 2.41 2.07
CA SER A 67 -14.94 2.68 1.55
C SER A 67 -14.85 3.79 0.52
N GLU A 68 -14.98 3.44 -0.76
CA GLU A 68 -14.81 4.38 -1.86
C GLU A 68 -15.88 5.49 -1.83
N PRO A 69 -15.47 6.77 -1.81
CA PRO A 69 -16.40 7.88 -1.87
C PRO A 69 -17.17 7.93 -3.20
N ARG A 70 -18.44 8.37 -3.17
CA ARG A 70 -19.28 8.45 -4.38
C ARG A 70 -18.75 9.38 -5.48
N TRP A 71 -17.91 10.34 -5.11
CA TRP A 71 -17.28 11.30 -6.01
C TRP A 71 -15.91 10.84 -6.53
N ALA A 72 -15.41 9.68 -6.07
CA ALA A 72 -14.15 9.12 -6.54
C ALA A 72 -14.24 8.85 -8.05
N SER A 73 -13.15 9.13 -8.75
CA SER A 73 -13.09 8.91 -10.19
C SER A 73 -12.87 7.42 -10.49
N GLN A 74 -13.17 7.00 -11.73
CA GLN A 74 -12.84 5.63 -12.16
C GLN A 74 -11.34 5.33 -12.09
N GLU A 75 -10.50 6.35 -12.21
CA GLU A 75 -9.05 6.23 -12.06
C GLU A 75 -8.68 5.86 -10.63
N ASP A 76 -9.27 6.54 -9.63
CA ASP A 76 -9.09 6.23 -8.22
C ASP A 76 -9.55 4.78 -7.92
N SER A 77 -10.70 4.36 -8.47
CA SER A 77 -11.20 2.98 -8.33
C SER A 77 -10.23 1.95 -8.89
N LYS A 78 -9.66 2.24 -10.08
CA LYS A 78 -8.66 1.37 -10.72
C LYS A 78 -7.38 1.33 -9.90
N LYS A 79 -6.94 2.47 -9.37
CA LYS A 79 -5.76 2.57 -8.51
C LYS A 79 -5.93 1.68 -7.28
N ILE A 80 -7.03 1.80 -6.54
CA ILE A 80 -7.30 0.95 -5.36
C ILE A 80 -7.28 -0.54 -5.71
N LYS A 81 -7.88 -0.93 -6.85
CA LYS A 81 -7.84 -2.32 -7.32
C LYS A 81 -6.41 -2.80 -7.59
N ASN A 82 -5.59 -1.97 -8.23
CA ASN A 82 -4.19 -2.29 -8.49
C ASN A 82 -3.39 -2.40 -7.19
N LEU A 83 -3.60 -1.48 -6.24
CA LEU A 83 -2.93 -1.53 -4.92
C LEU A 83 -3.29 -2.81 -4.16
N ARG A 84 -4.57 -3.21 -4.15
CA ARG A 84 -5.01 -4.49 -3.54
C ARG A 84 -4.38 -5.71 -4.21
N LYS A 85 -4.18 -5.67 -5.53
CA LYS A 85 -3.46 -6.74 -6.25
C LYS A 85 -1.99 -6.75 -5.83
N LYS A 86 -1.35 -5.58 -5.78
CA LYS A 86 0.05 -5.43 -5.40
C LYS A 86 0.34 -5.92 -3.98
N VAL A 87 -0.55 -5.67 -3.02
CA VAL A 87 -0.45 -6.25 -1.67
C VAL A 87 -0.38 -7.79 -1.71
N ARG A 88 -1.20 -8.44 -2.54
CA ARG A 88 -1.19 -9.90 -2.65
C ARG A 88 0.10 -10.44 -3.27
N GLU A 89 0.64 -9.71 -4.24
CA GLU A 89 1.95 -10.01 -4.84
C GLU A 89 3.04 -9.86 -3.78
N LEU A 90 3.00 -8.79 -2.99
CA LEU A 90 3.93 -8.51 -1.92
C LEU A 90 3.97 -9.60 -0.83
N TYR A 91 2.81 -10.15 -0.43
CA TYR A 91 2.78 -11.31 0.46
C TYR A 91 3.43 -12.54 -0.15
N ALA A 92 3.32 -12.74 -1.47
CA ALA A 92 3.96 -13.87 -2.14
C ALA A 92 5.48 -13.69 -2.13
N ASP A 93 5.97 -12.49 -2.46
CA ASP A 93 7.40 -12.16 -2.46
C ASP A 93 7.99 -12.29 -1.05
N TYR A 94 7.31 -11.71 -0.04
CA TYR A 94 7.69 -11.85 1.37
C TYR A 94 7.77 -13.32 1.79
N ARG A 95 6.79 -14.13 1.41
CA ARG A 95 6.77 -15.56 1.77
C ARG A 95 7.94 -16.32 1.18
N ASP A 96 8.40 -15.95 -0.01
CA ASP A 96 9.56 -16.59 -0.63
C ASP A 96 10.86 -16.18 0.06
N VAL A 97 10.97 -14.95 0.57
CA VAL A 97 12.08 -14.53 1.45
C VAL A 97 12.03 -15.28 2.79
N TYR A 98 10.86 -15.38 3.42
CA TYR A 98 10.69 -16.07 4.70
C TYR A 98 11.15 -17.54 4.66
N LYS A 99 10.83 -18.27 3.58
CA LYS A 99 11.27 -19.66 3.36
C LYS A 99 12.77 -19.83 3.15
N GLN A 100 13.51 -18.77 2.85
CA GLN A 100 14.97 -18.87 2.73
C GLN A 100 15.65 -18.85 4.09
N VAL A 101 14.95 -18.34 5.11
CA VAL A 101 15.44 -18.23 6.50
C VAL A 101 15.05 -19.44 7.33
N HIS A 102 13.84 -19.98 7.12
CA HIS A 102 13.23 -21.10 7.85
C HIS A 102 13.06 -22.34 6.98
#